data_AF-A0A526ZW88-F1
#
_entry.id   AF-A0A526ZW88-F1
#
_cell.length_a   1.000
_cell.length_b   1.000
_cell.length_c   1.000
_cell.angle_alpha   90.00
_cell.angle_beta   90.00
_cell.angle_gamma   90.00
#
_symmetry.space_group_name_H-M   'P 1'
#
loop_
_entity.id
_entity.type
_entity.pdbx_description
1 polymer ?
#
loop_
_entity_poly.entity_id
_entity_poly.type
_entity_poly.pdbx_seq_one_letter_code
_entity_poly.pdbx_strand_id
1 'polypeptide(L)'
;MTQALPKRNEPFRAGETALLLVDMQRVWLEPGADPAHPERGHDHYFYRQTASQTIPNQQRLLAAARANGVEVIHTIIQSLTEDGRDRSLDHKLTPIH
;
A
#
# COMPACT_ATOMS: atom_id res chain seq x y z
N MET A 1 -19.11 24.04 -15.08
CA MET A 1 -20.08 23.05 -14.55
C MET A 1 -19.65 22.67 -13.16
N THR A 2 -20.51 22.78 -12.15
CA THR A 2 -20.23 22.33 -10.79
C THR A 2 -20.47 20.82 -10.73
N GLN A 3 -19.40 20.03 -10.69
CA GLN A 3 -19.51 18.58 -10.49
C GLN A 3 -19.85 18.33 -9.02
N ALA A 4 -20.95 17.63 -8.77
CA ALA A 4 -21.29 17.19 -7.42
C ALA A 4 -20.24 16.17 -6.95
N LEU A 5 -19.70 16.37 -5.74
CA LEU A 5 -18.79 15.41 -5.13
C LEU A 5 -19.54 14.14 -4.73
N PRO A 6 -18.94 12.94 -4.90
CA PRO A 6 -19.56 11.69 -4.46
C PRO A 6 -19.70 11.65 -2.93
N LYS A 7 -20.77 11.00 -2.45
CA LYS A 7 -20.96 10.74 -1.01
C LYS A 7 -20.10 9.56 -0.57
N ARG A 8 -19.69 9.56 0.71
CA ARG A 8 -18.82 8.51 1.29
C ARG A 8 -19.38 7.09 1.19
N ASN A 9 -20.70 6.95 1.16
CA ASN A 9 -21.41 5.67 1.13
C ASN A 9 -22.07 5.38 -0.23
N GLU A 10 -21.66 6.07 -1.29
CA GLU A 10 -22.11 5.71 -2.62
C GLU A 10 -21.63 4.31 -3.02
N PRO A 11 -22.44 3.57 -3.79
CA PRO A 11 -22.02 2.28 -4.29
C PRO A 11 -20.85 2.43 -5.27
N PHE A 12 -19.97 1.44 -5.29
CA PHE A 12 -18.94 1.33 -6.33
C PHE A 12 -19.60 1.12 -7.70
N ARG A 13 -19.07 1.82 -8.71
CA ARG A 13 -19.59 1.78 -10.08
C ARG A 13 -18.57 1.10 -10.99
N ALA A 14 -19.03 0.15 -11.80
CA ALA A 14 -18.20 -0.49 -12.82
C ALA A 14 -17.67 0.58 -13.81
N GLY A 15 -16.39 0.50 -14.16
CA GLY A 15 -15.73 1.47 -15.03
C GLY A 15 -15.34 2.80 -14.36
N GLU A 16 -15.77 3.06 -13.12
CA GLU A 16 -15.40 4.26 -12.33
C GLU A 16 -14.72 3.88 -11.01
N THR A 17 -14.34 2.61 -10.84
CA THR A 17 -13.73 2.08 -9.61
C THR A 17 -12.45 1.33 -9.95
N ALA A 18 -11.42 1.54 -9.13
CA ALA A 18 -10.17 0.79 -9.15
C ALA A 18 -9.80 0.31 -7.74
N LEU A 19 -9.07 -0.81 -7.66
CA LEU A 19 -8.43 -1.30 -6.44
C LEU A 19 -6.96 -0.85 -6.43
N LEU A 20 -6.61 0.03 -5.49
CA LEU A 20 -5.23 0.47 -5.25
C LEU A 20 -4.61 -0.33 -4.10
N LEU A 21 -3.57 -1.11 -4.40
CA LEU A 21 -2.78 -1.86 -3.42
C LEU A 21 -1.48 -1.09 -3.16
N VAL A 22 -1.39 -0.47 -1.98
CA VAL A 22 -0.32 0.46 -1.64
C VAL A 22 0.84 -0.25 -0.95
N ASP A 23 2.02 -0.17 -1.56
CA ASP A 23 3.34 -0.47 -0.99
C ASP A 23 3.42 -1.82 -0.26
N MET A 24 2.86 -2.86 -0.87
CA MET A 24 2.93 -4.24 -0.36
C MET A 24 4.29 -4.89 -0.64
N GLN A 25 5.37 -4.17 -0.31
CA GLN A 25 6.76 -4.58 -0.54
C GLN A 25 7.32 -5.32 0.67
N ARG A 26 8.18 -6.31 0.40
CA ARG A 26 8.80 -7.16 1.45
C ARG A 26 9.53 -6.35 2.53
N VAL A 27 10.20 -5.26 2.15
CA VAL A 27 10.91 -4.38 3.10
C VAL A 27 10.03 -3.89 4.26
N TRP A 28 8.73 -3.67 4.01
CA TRP A 28 7.80 -3.24 5.03
C TRP A 28 7.18 -4.39 5.81
N LEU A 29 7.01 -5.55 5.17
CA LEU A 29 6.17 -6.64 5.67
C LEU A 29 6.96 -7.80 6.26
N GLU A 30 8.27 -7.86 6.02
CA GLU A 30 9.17 -8.85 6.62
C GLU A 30 9.76 -8.30 7.92
N PRO A 31 9.61 -9.00 9.05
CA PRO A 31 10.23 -8.62 10.31
C PRO A 31 11.75 -8.45 10.19
N GLY A 32 12.26 -7.33 10.71
CA GLY A 32 13.68 -6.98 10.64
C GLY A 32 14.16 -6.43 9.29
N ALA A 33 13.30 -6.33 8.28
CA ALA A 33 13.67 -5.75 6.98
C ALA A 33 13.53 -4.22 6.94
N ASP A 34 12.66 -3.63 7.77
CA ASP A 34 12.51 -2.18 7.90
C ASP A 34 13.69 -1.59 8.70
N PRO A 35 14.57 -0.79 8.07
CA PRO A 35 15.74 -0.23 8.74
C PRO A 35 15.38 0.82 9.81
N ALA A 36 14.18 1.41 9.75
CA ALA A 36 13.73 2.35 10.78
C ALA A 36 13.25 1.64 12.05
N HIS A 37 12.90 0.36 11.95
CA HIS A 37 12.35 -0.43 13.04
C HIS A 37 12.90 -1.88 13.08
N PRO A 38 14.24 -2.06 13.12
CA PRO A 38 14.87 -3.37 13.06
C PRO A 38 14.54 -4.24 14.29
N GLU A 39 14.09 -3.64 15.39
CA GLU A 39 13.70 -4.33 16.62
C GLU A 39 12.37 -5.07 16.50
N ARG A 40 11.56 -4.77 15.48
CA ARG A 40 10.22 -5.35 15.33
C ARG A 40 10.31 -6.76 14.74
N GLY A 41 10.16 -7.76 15.61
CA GLY A 41 10.07 -9.17 15.23
C GLY A 41 8.66 -9.60 14.81
N HIS A 42 8.51 -10.89 14.47
CA HIS A 42 7.25 -11.50 14.02
C HIS A 42 6.06 -11.26 14.96
N ASP A 43 6.30 -11.20 16.27
CA ASP A 43 5.26 -10.99 17.28
C ASP A 43 4.81 -9.53 17.42
N HIS A 44 5.49 -8.59 16.77
CA HIS A 44 5.05 -7.20 16.78
C HIS A 44 3.67 -7.08 16.14
N TYR A 45 2.80 -6.28 16.77
CA TYR A 45 1.39 -6.13 16.37
C TYR A 45 1.22 -5.90 14.86
N PHE A 46 2.03 -5.01 14.29
CA PHE A 46 2.00 -4.70 12.86
C PHE A 46 2.15 -5.95 11.98
N TYR A 47 3.16 -6.79 12.21
CA TYR A 47 3.41 -7.97 11.39
C TYR A 47 2.36 -9.05 11.60
N ARG A 48 1.96 -9.30 12.86
CA ARG A 48 0.87 -10.26 13.15
C ARG A 48 -0.43 -9.87 12.46
N GLN A 49 -0.82 -8.61 12.59
CA GLN A 49 -2.03 -8.06 11.99
C GLN A 49 -1.97 -8.12 10.46
N THR A 50 -0.84 -7.73 9.89
CA THR A 50 -0.62 -7.71 8.44
C THR A 50 -0.70 -9.11 7.85
N ALA A 51 0.00 -10.08 8.45
CA ALA A 51 0.03 -11.46 7.98
C ALA A 51 -1.31 -12.18 8.14
N SER A 52 -1.99 -11.99 9.28
CA SER A 52 -3.22 -12.73 9.59
C SER A 52 -4.50 -12.09 9.04
N GLN A 53 -4.51 -10.77 8.79
CA GLN A 53 -5.71 -10.05 8.36
C GLN A 53 -5.50 -9.27 7.07
N THR A 54 -4.52 -8.37 7.01
CA THR A 54 -4.38 -7.44 5.87
C THR A 54 -4.10 -8.17 4.56
N ILE A 55 -3.08 -9.04 4.52
CA ILE A 55 -2.69 -9.75 3.30
C ILE A 55 -3.82 -10.68 2.81
N PRO A 56 -4.44 -11.54 3.66
CA PRO A 56 -5.57 -12.36 3.22
C PRO A 56 -6.76 -11.54 2.72
N ASN A 57 -7.06 -10.39 3.33
CA ASN A 57 -8.14 -9.50 2.88
C ASN A 57 -7.83 -8.90 1.51
N GLN A 58 -6.60 -8.42 1.31
CA GLN A 58 -6.17 -7.90 0.02
C GLN A 58 -6.19 -8.97 -1.08
N GLN A 59 -5.80 -10.22 -0.78
CA GLN A 59 -5.90 -11.33 -1.73
C GLN A 59 -7.36 -11.58 -2.15
N ARG A 60 -8.31 -11.53 -1.21
CA ARG A 60 -9.75 -11.65 -1.51
C ARG A 60 -10.26 -10.50 -2.37
N LEU A 61 -9.88 -9.27 -2.04
CA LEU A 61 -10.24 -8.08 -2.83
C LEU A 61 -9.63 -8.13 -4.23
N LEU A 62 -8.36 -8.55 -4.35
CA LEU A 62 -7.65 -8.72 -5.61
C LEU A 62 -8.32 -9.75 -6.51
N ALA A 63 -8.70 -10.90 -5.94
CA ALA A 63 -9.42 -11.94 -6.66
C ALA A 63 -10.79 -11.42 -7.15
N ALA A 64 -11.55 -10.74 -6.29
CA ALA A 64 -12.85 -10.17 -6.65
C ALA A 64 -12.73 -9.08 -7.73
N ALA A 65 -11.74 -8.19 -7.62
CA ALA A 65 -11.49 -7.14 -8.59
C ALA A 65 -11.19 -7.72 -9.97
N ARG A 66 -10.24 -8.67 -10.04
CA ARG A 66 -9.87 -9.36 -11.29
C ARG A 66 -11.03 -10.12 -11.92
N ALA A 67 -11.82 -10.83 -11.10
CA ALA A 67 -12.98 -11.57 -11.59
C ALA A 67 -14.08 -10.68 -12.17
N ASN A 68 -14.15 -9.40 -11.76
CA ASN A 68 -15.16 -8.44 -12.20
C ASN A 68 -14.61 -7.38 -13.16
N GLY A 69 -13.36 -7.51 -13.64
CA GLY A 69 -12.76 -6.54 -14.55
C GLY A 69 -12.54 -5.16 -13.93
N VAL A 70 -12.45 -5.06 -12.60
CA VAL A 70 -12.07 -3.82 -11.89
C VAL A 70 -10.57 -3.59 -12.07
N GLU A 71 -10.18 -2.36 -12.40
CA GLU A 71 -8.77 -2.00 -12.55
C GLU A 71 -8.01 -2.25 -11.24
N VAL A 72 -6.85 -2.90 -11.31
CA VAL A 72 -5.99 -3.18 -10.17
C VAL A 72 -4.68 -2.44 -10.37
N ILE A 73 -4.35 -1.56 -9.43
CA ILE A 73 -3.13 -0.76 -9.44
C ILE A 73 -2.29 -1.17 -8.23
N HIS A 74 -1.05 -1.55 -8.48
CA HIS A 74 -0.06 -1.78 -7.44
C HIS A 74 0.89 -0.59 -7.39
N THR A 75 1.10 -0.02 -6.21
CA THR A 75 2.18 0.95 -6.01
C THR A 75 3.33 0.30 -5.28
N ILE A 76 4.51 0.84 -5.56
CA ILE A 76 5.69 0.64 -4.76
C ILE A 76 6.30 2.01 -4.50
N ILE A 77 6.96 2.16 -3.37
CA ILE A 77 7.84 3.28 -3.10
C ILE A 77 9.29 2.86 -3.40
N GLN A 78 9.99 3.69 -4.17
CA GLN A 78 11.39 3.50 -4.51
C GLN A 78 12.02 4.84 -4.90
N SER A 79 13.28 5.07 -4.50
CA SER A 79 14.08 6.18 -5.03
C SER A 79 14.48 5.90 -6.49
N LEU A 80 14.41 6.91 -7.34
CA LEU A 80 14.88 6.81 -8.73
C LEU A 80 16.42 6.71 -8.78
N THR A 81 17.12 7.42 -7.89
CA THR A 81 18.58 7.44 -7.86
C THR A 81 19.14 6.80 -6.60
N GLU A 82 20.35 6.26 -6.70
CA GLU A 82 21.05 5.61 -5.58
C GLU A 82 21.31 6.58 -4.42
N ASP A 83 21.66 7.83 -4.72
CA ASP A 83 21.82 8.90 -3.73
C ASP A 83 20.49 9.49 -3.22
N GLY A 84 19.36 9.03 -3.77
CA GLY A 84 18.02 9.48 -3.42
C GLY A 84 17.81 10.99 -3.54
N ARG A 85 18.47 11.64 -4.51
CA ARG A 85 18.37 13.10 -4.72
C ARG A 85 16.98 13.52 -5.20
N ASP A 86 16.24 12.62 -5.85
CA ASP A 86 14.86 12.78 -6.30
C ASP A 86 13.83 12.78 -5.16
N ARG A 87 14.21 12.29 -3.98
CA ARG A 87 13.32 12.24 -2.82
C ARG A 87 12.92 13.63 -2.34
N SER A 88 11.71 13.71 -1.77
CA SER A 88 11.21 14.89 -1.07
C SER A 88 12.10 15.24 0.13
N LEU A 89 11.98 16.48 0.63
CA LEU A 89 12.70 16.89 1.83
C LEU A 89 12.32 16.03 3.05
N ASP A 90 11.04 15.68 3.18
CA ASP A 90 10.53 14.84 4.27
C ASP A 90 11.15 13.44 4.27
N HIS A 91 11.27 12.80 3.09
CA HIS A 91 11.96 11.51 2.92
C HIS A 91 13.48 11.60 3.11
N LYS A 92 14.08 12.78 3.02
CA LYS A 92 15.51 12.98 3.34
C LYS A 92 15.73 13.16 4.84
N LEU A 93 14.75 13.75 5.54
CA LEU A 93 14.79 14.00 6.98
C LEU A 93 14.36 12.76 7.80
N THR A 94 13.43 11.98 7.27
CA THR A 94 13.09 10.65 7.78
C THR A 94 14.03 9.68 7.06
N PRO A 95 15.05 9.08 7.71
CA PRO A 95 16.14 8.36 7.06
C PRO A 95 15.68 7.00 6.49
N ILE A 96 14.74 7.05 5.55
CA ILE A 96 14.12 5.94 4.84
C ILE A 96 14.70 5.95 3.43
N HIS A 97 15.33 4.86 3.02
CA HIS A 97 15.88 4.65 1.67
C HIS A 97 15.35 3.33 1.11
#